data_AF-A0A2S9GIR7-F1
#
_entry.id   AF-A0A2S9GIR7-F1
#
_cell.length_a   1.000
_cell.length_b   1.000
_cell.length_c   1.000
_cell.angle_alpha   90.00
_cell.angle_beta   90.00
_cell.angle_gamma   90.00
#
_symmetry.space_group_name_H-M   'P 1'
#
loop_
_entity.id
_entity.type
_entity.pdbx_description
1 polymer ?
#
loop_
_entity_poly.entity_id
_entity_poly.type
_entity_poly.pdbx_seq_one_letter_code
_entity_poly.pdbx_strand_id
1 'polypeptide(L)'
;SVAGMRGITGFGYYSATKFAVEAVTDVLREEVAPLGIRVMTVEPGAFRTRAYAGFADEPIGEDIAEYRPMLEQVRAAMIEEDGVQ
;
A
#
# COMPACT_ATOMS: atom_id res chain seq x y z
N SER A 1 2.96 3.35 -5.12
CA SER A 1 2.48 1.93 -5.14
C SER A 1 1.04 1.94 -5.59
N VAL A 2 0.56 0.94 -6.33
CA VAL A 2 -0.86 0.86 -6.78
C VAL A 2 -1.93 1.21 -5.72
N ALA A 3 -1.63 1.03 -4.44
CA ALA A 3 -2.43 1.49 -3.30
C ALA A 3 -2.55 3.02 -3.10
N GLY A 4 -1.78 3.83 -3.85
CA GLY A 4 -1.83 5.30 -3.91
C GLY A 4 -2.76 5.81 -5.02
N MET A 5 -3.15 4.93 -5.95
CA MET A 5 -4.14 5.21 -6.99
C MET A 5 -5.55 4.71 -6.62
N ARG A 6 -5.63 3.61 -5.86
CA ARG A 6 -6.89 3.06 -5.35
C ARG A 6 -6.69 2.46 -3.97
N GLY A 7 -7.70 2.56 -3.11
CA GLY A 7 -7.67 1.89 -1.81
C GLY A 7 -7.63 0.36 -1.97
N ILE A 8 -6.85 -0.29 -1.11
CA ILE A 8 -6.80 -1.76 -1.01
C ILE A 8 -7.50 -2.17 0.30
N THR A 9 -8.52 -3.03 0.18
CA THR A 9 -9.26 -3.56 1.33
C THR A 9 -8.31 -4.22 2.34
N GLY A 10 -8.49 -3.92 3.63
CA GLY A 10 -7.59 -4.37 4.71
C GLY A 10 -6.31 -3.53 4.87
N PHE A 11 -6.02 -2.63 3.93
CA PHE A 11 -4.81 -1.78 3.93
C PHE A 11 -5.16 -0.29 3.96
N GLY A 12 -6.19 0.10 4.71
CA GLY A 12 -6.67 1.49 4.75
C GLY A 12 -5.58 2.49 5.13
N TYR A 13 -4.84 2.23 6.22
CA TYR A 13 -3.73 3.09 6.65
C TYR A 13 -2.59 3.14 5.62
N TYR A 14 -2.16 1.98 5.11
CA TYR A 14 -1.13 1.93 4.08
C TYR A 14 -1.56 2.70 2.82
N SER A 15 -2.79 2.47 2.34
CA SER A 15 -3.35 3.18 1.19
C SER A 15 -3.37 4.68 1.45
N ALA A 16 -3.87 5.14 2.61
CA ALA A 16 -3.87 6.56 2.97
C ALA A 16 -2.47 7.17 2.90
N THR A 17 -1.44 6.47 3.42
CA THR A 17 -0.06 6.96 3.29
C THR A 17 0.43 7.00 1.84
N LYS A 18 0.03 6.06 0.99
CA LYS A 18 0.43 6.05 -0.43
C LYS A 18 -0.29 7.14 -1.24
N PHE A 19 -1.56 7.42 -0.94
CA PHE A 19 -2.25 8.60 -1.49
C PHE A 19 -1.57 9.91 -1.05
N ALA A 20 -1.13 10.01 0.21
CA ALA A 20 -0.40 11.18 0.68
C ALA A 20 0.92 11.39 -0.07
N VAL A 21 1.64 10.32 -0.43
CA VAL A 21 2.86 10.41 -1.24
C VAL A 21 2.57 10.99 -2.62
N GLU A 22 1.44 10.66 -3.26
CA GLU A 22 1.06 11.28 -4.53
C GLU A 22 0.84 12.78 -4.36
N ALA A 23 0.05 13.19 -3.37
CA ALA A 23 -0.21 14.60 -3.11
C ALA A 23 1.10 15.39 -2.83
N VAL A 24 2.01 14.82 -2.04
CA VAL A 24 3.32 15.43 -1.77
C VAL A 24 4.14 15.53 -3.04
N THR A 25 4.16 14.49 -3.86
CA THR A 25 4.97 14.44 -5.08
C THR A 25 4.43 15.38 -6.16
N ASP A 26 3.11 15.54 -6.24
CA ASP A 26 2.46 16.47 -7.17
C ASP A 26 2.78 17.92 -6.83
N VAL A 27 2.64 18.33 -5.57
CA VAL A 27 3.00 19.69 -5.13
C VAL A 27 4.50 19.92 -5.31
N LEU A 28 5.34 18.96 -4.91
CA LEU A 28 6.79 19.08 -5.05
C LEU A 28 7.21 19.28 -6.51
N ARG A 29 6.52 18.63 -7.47
CA ARG A 29 6.79 18.80 -8.91
C ARG A 29 6.61 20.26 -9.34
N GLU A 30 5.59 20.94 -8.85
CA GLU A 30 5.33 22.35 -9.15
C GLU A 30 6.36 23.27 -8.47
N GLU A 31 6.65 23.02 -7.19
CA GLU A 31 7.58 23.82 -6.38
C GLU A 31 8.99 23.87 -6.98
N VAL A 32 9.48 22.74 -7.49
CA VAL A 32 10.86 22.62 -7.99
C VAL A 32 11.00 22.80 -9.50
N ALA A 33 9.90 22.92 -10.24
CA ALA A 33 9.93 23.14 -11.69
C ALA A 33 10.72 24.41 -12.10
N PRO A 34 10.61 25.56 -11.41
CA PRO A 34 11.42 26.75 -11.73
C PRO A 34 12.92 26.55 -11.53
N LEU A 35 13.33 25.54 -10.76
CA LEU A 35 14.72 25.17 -10.53
C LEU A 35 15.26 24.21 -11.62
N GLY A 36 14.44 23.83 -12.60
CA GLY A 36 14.80 22.86 -13.63
C GLY A 36 14.82 21.41 -13.15
N ILE A 37 14.26 21.11 -11.97
CA ILE A 37 14.21 19.77 -11.38
C ILE A 37 12.91 19.06 -11.82
N ARG A 38 13.00 17.77 -12.13
CA ARG A 38 11.84 16.93 -12.47
C ARG A 38 11.56 15.93 -11.37
N VAL A 39 10.28 15.72 -11.08
CA VAL A 39 9.81 14.82 -10.02
C VAL A 39 8.81 13.82 -10.62
N MET A 40 8.98 12.54 -10.31
CA MET A 40 8.08 11.46 -10.69
C MET A 40 7.86 10.48 -9.53
N THR A 41 6.62 9.99 -9.39
CA THR A 41 6.30 8.84 -8.54
C THR A 41 6.42 7.55 -9.36
N VAL A 42 6.88 6.47 -8.72
CA VAL A 42 6.82 5.12 -9.32
C VAL A 42 5.85 4.29 -8.49
N GLU A 43 4.95 3.62 -9.20
CA GLU A 43 3.78 2.96 -8.63
C GLU A 43 3.82 1.43 -8.71
N PRO A 44 4.73 0.72 -8.00
CA PRO A 44 4.79 -0.73 -8.05
C PRO A 44 3.48 -1.39 -7.59
N GLY A 45 3.11 -2.44 -8.31
CA GLY A 45 2.22 -3.49 -7.83
C GLY A 45 2.96 -4.49 -6.94
N ALA A 46 2.45 -5.71 -6.87
CA ALA A 46 3.14 -6.81 -6.21
C ALA A 46 4.56 -6.97 -6.77
N PHE A 47 5.53 -7.20 -5.89
CA PHE A 47 6.94 -7.27 -6.26
C PHE A 47 7.63 -8.33 -5.42
N ARG A 48 8.53 -9.12 -6.02
CA ARG A 48 9.24 -10.25 -5.40
C ARG A 48 10.12 -9.79 -4.23
N THR A 49 9.49 -9.63 -3.06
CA THR A 49 10.08 -9.15 -1.83
C THR A 49 9.47 -9.92 -0.66
N ARG A 50 10.02 -9.75 0.54
CA ARG A 50 9.46 -10.34 1.76
C ARG A 50 8.47 -9.42 2.48
N ALA A 51 7.87 -8.46 1.78
CA ALA A 51 7.06 -7.40 2.38
C ALA A 51 5.87 -7.90 3.21
N TYR A 52 5.32 -9.07 2.87
CA TYR A 52 4.13 -9.64 3.53
C TYR A 52 4.44 -10.82 4.46
N ALA A 53 5.70 -11.27 4.53
CA ALA A 53 6.08 -12.46 5.29
C ALA A 53 5.75 -12.33 6.79
N GLY A 54 5.74 -11.11 7.33
CA GLY A 54 5.41 -10.85 8.74
C GLY A 54 3.93 -11.07 9.08
N PHE A 55 3.02 -11.06 8.09
CA PHE A 55 1.60 -11.24 8.34
C PHE A 55 1.24 -12.65 8.81
N ALA A 56 2.06 -13.65 8.52
CA ALA A 56 1.83 -15.02 8.99
C ALA A 56 1.82 -15.10 10.53
N ASP A 57 2.64 -14.28 11.19
CA ASP A 57 2.81 -14.28 12.64
C ASP A 57 1.98 -13.17 13.33
N GLU A 58 1.28 -12.34 12.57
CA GLU A 58 0.53 -11.20 13.09
C GLU A 58 -0.92 -11.60 13.48
N PRO A 59 -1.28 -11.51 14.78
CA PRO A 59 -2.64 -11.82 15.21
C PRO A 59 -3.61 -10.72 14.76
N ILE A 60 -4.80 -11.13 14.30
CA ILE A 60 -5.89 -10.21 13.98
C ILE A 60 -6.57 -9.80 15.30
N GLY A 61 -6.16 -8.64 15.83
CA GLY A 61 -6.69 -8.03 17.06
C GLY A 61 -8.00 -7.26 16.90
N GLU A 62 -8.76 -7.52 15.84
CA GLU A 62 -10.08 -6.92 15.62
C GLU A 62 -11.13 -7.58 16.51
N ASP A 63 -12.00 -6.80 17.15
CA ASP A 63 -13.03 -7.30 18.07
C ASP A 63 -14.40 -7.46 17.41
N ILE A 64 -14.64 -6.78 16.29
CA ILE A 64 -15.90 -6.88 15.54
C ILE A 64 -15.97 -8.24 14.83
N ALA A 65 -16.85 -9.12 15.31
CA ALA A 65 -16.98 -10.50 14.83
C ALA A 65 -17.32 -10.58 13.33
N GLU A 66 -18.13 -9.67 12.82
CA GLU A 66 -18.54 -9.59 11.42
C GLU A 66 -17.40 -9.15 10.50
N TYR A 67 -16.41 -8.43 11.01
CA TYR A 67 -15.30 -7.89 10.23
C TYR A 67 -14.12 -8.89 10.15
N ARG A 68 -13.94 -9.72 11.18
CA ARG A 68 -12.85 -10.70 11.29
C ARG A 68 -12.71 -11.64 10.05
N PRO A 69 -13.79 -12.23 9.49
CA PRO A 69 -13.64 -13.15 8.35
C PRO A 69 -13.00 -12.49 7.13
N MET A 70 -13.31 -11.21 6.89
CA MET A 70 -12.70 -10.46 5.79
C MET A 70 -11.20 -10.24 6.03
N LEU A 71 -10.81 -9.86 7.25
CA LEU A 71 -9.40 -9.66 7.60
C LEU A 71 -8.60 -10.95 7.51
N GLU A 72 -9.18 -12.09 7.92
CA GLU A 72 -8.56 -13.41 7.79
C GLU A 72 -8.33 -13.78 6.33
N GLN A 73 -9.30 -13.51 5.46
CA GLN A 73 -9.17 -13.71 4.01
C GLN A 73 -8.08 -12.83 3.42
N VAL A 74 -8.05 -11.53 3.77
CA VAL A 74 -7.00 -10.60 3.29
C VAL A 74 -5.62 -11.07 3.74
N ARG A 75 -5.46 -11.44 5.01
CA ARG A 75 -4.18 -11.93 5.54
C ARG A 75 -3.71 -13.18 4.80
N ALA A 76 -4.60 -14.16 4.60
CA ALA A 76 -4.27 -15.37 3.84
C ALA A 76 -3.79 -15.05 2.43
N ALA A 77 -4.51 -14.19 1.70
CA ALA A 77 -4.13 -13.78 0.35
C ALA A 77 -2.77 -13.07 0.31
N MET A 78 -2.47 -12.21 1.28
CA MET A 78 -1.20 -11.48 1.31
C MET A 78 0.01 -12.36 1.64
N ILE A 79 -0.17 -13.39 2.46
CA ILE A 79 0.89 -14.37 2.76
C ILE A 79 1.24 -15.19 1.52
N GLU A 80 0.25 -15.47 0.66
CA GLU A 80 0.42 -16.25 -0.57
C GLU A 80 1.00 -15.44 -1.74
N GLU A 81 1.02 -14.11 -1.64
CA GLU A 81 1.48 -13.22 -2.71
C GLU A 81 2.99 -13.42 -3.00
N ASP A 82 3.31 -13.92 -4.20
CA ASP A 82 4.67 -14.25 -4.62
C ASP A 82 5.40 -13.08 -5.34
N GLY A 83 4.68 -12.01 -5.64
CA GLY A 83 5.19 -10.81 -6.30
C GLY A 83 5.52 -10.98 -7.78
N VAL A 84 5.00 -12.02 -8.44
CA VAL A 84 5.04 -12.17 -9.90
C VAL A 84 3.97 -11.27 -10.53
N GLN A 85 4.39 -10.40 -11.45
CA GLN A 85 3.52 -9.51 -12.23
C GLN A 85 3.17 -10.12 -13.58
#